data_AF-A0A1V6FDL2-F1
#
_entry.id   AF-A0A1V6FDL2-F1
#
_cell.length_a   1.000
_cell.length_b   1.000
_cell.length_c   1.000
_cell.angle_alpha   90.00
_cell.angle_beta   90.00
_cell.angle_gamma   90.00
#
_symmetry.space_group_name_H-M   'P 1'
#
loop_
_entity.id
_entity.type
_entity.pdbx_description
1 polymer ?
#
loop_
_entity_poly.entity_id
_entity_poly.type
_entity_poly.pdbx_seq_one_letter_code
_entity_poly.pdbx_strand_id
1 'polypeptide(L)'
;MIEGCKFYGADGVCLETRKGSNSTFFVIQNCNFIYNRQAVISNCDKTTIVDCWMSTLSAMENMAAIVNVHGVMTVERLLGVPLVSRRGQRWIDNEKGSVYCRDCRFGGEGGGFTPVYNWAKYNPDAGGGPVISLRNCEVNAQGNYKAMAAVYCVEVPNLISVENCLLRGVPAIKIDKNLDLQNYFDKAHPGALSYSVENCTGAFTDLPKALQRPPMPGKPDIPGQLSRRDGKKLLQQHLAALPSTPADLPPIPEDCYIPPQKSWTLNAYMDATPLKNSERLMLAFQQDRAVLMWRADSSGWPHVEIQKIEVDLDRYPILEIVINNPEDTPLETAVKLIDEDAEELFQLSGQGSKTHLCFDLRKYGLSGKKTLSLRFYYLGIRYVPPKNNQTYTYDKTKPGDYIIVERLLFRQAEEK
;
A
#
# COMPACT_ATOMS: atom_id res chain seq x y z
N MET A 1 -9.58 25.52 1.17
CA MET A 1 -10.87 25.35 1.85
C MET A 1 -11.90 26.23 1.16
N ILE A 2 -13.11 25.73 0.94
CA ILE A 2 -14.27 26.46 0.39
C ILE A 2 -15.40 26.32 1.40
N GLU A 3 -15.92 27.43 1.92
CA GLU A 3 -16.89 27.43 3.01
C GLU A 3 -18.02 28.42 2.74
N GLY A 4 -19.27 28.04 3.07
CA GLY A 4 -20.42 28.96 3.04
C GLY A 4 -20.81 29.46 1.65
N CYS A 5 -20.26 28.87 0.59
CA CYS A 5 -20.42 29.33 -0.78
C CYS A 5 -21.71 28.78 -1.42
N LYS A 6 -22.24 29.51 -2.39
CA LYS A 6 -23.39 29.08 -3.19
C LYS A 6 -23.06 29.14 -4.67
N PHE A 7 -23.30 28.04 -5.38
CA PHE A 7 -23.05 27.87 -6.80
C PHE A 7 -24.37 27.60 -7.52
N TYR A 8 -24.68 28.37 -8.56
CA TYR A 8 -25.98 28.34 -9.22
C TYR A 8 -25.85 28.11 -10.73
N GLY A 9 -26.59 27.14 -11.26
CA GLY A 9 -26.83 27.03 -12.71
C GLY A 9 -25.59 26.73 -13.56
N ALA A 10 -24.50 26.23 -12.99
CA ALA A 10 -23.27 25.96 -13.73
C ALA A 10 -23.50 24.84 -14.76
N ASP A 11 -23.26 25.16 -16.04
CA ASP A 11 -23.30 24.19 -17.13
C ASP A 11 -22.01 23.33 -17.19
N GLY A 12 -20.93 23.80 -16.56
CA GLY A 12 -19.68 23.06 -16.35
C GLY A 12 -19.51 22.55 -14.91
N VAL A 13 -18.26 22.50 -14.44
CA VAL A 13 -17.89 22.08 -13.07
C VAL A 13 -17.82 23.31 -12.17
N CYS A 14 -18.45 23.28 -11.00
CA CYS A 14 -18.36 24.39 -10.04
C CYS A 14 -16.98 24.49 -9.39
N LEU A 15 -16.45 23.37 -8.91
CA LEU A 15 -15.16 23.29 -8.23
C LEU A 15 -14.33 22.14 -8.81
N GLU A 16 -13.13 22.46 -9.29
CA GLU A 16 -12.21 21.48 -9.86
C GLU A 16 -10.80 21.70 -9.29
N THR A 17 -10.14 20.61 -8.87
CA THR A 17 -8.71 20.63 -8.60
C THR A 17 -7.94 20.04 -9.78
N ARG A 18 -6.83 20.70 -10.16
CA ARG A 18 -6.03 20.30 -11.32
C ARG A 18 -5.43 18.90 -11.14
N LYS A 19 -5.20 18.22 -12.26
CA LYS A 19 -4.41 16.98 -12.28
C LYS A 19 -3.02 17.21 -11.63
N GLY A 20 -2.61 16.29 -10.77
CA GLY A 20 -1.36 16.36 -10.01
C GLY A 20 -1.43 17.19 -8.73
N SER A 21 -2.61 17.59 -8.25
CA SER A 21 -2.79 18.21 -6.92
C SER A 21 -2.63 17.22 -5.76
N ASN A 22 -1.57 16.41 -5.82
CA ASN A 22 -1.19 15.45 -4.79
C ASN A 22 -0.74 16.20 -3.52
N SER A 23 -0.72 15.52 -2.38
CA SER A 23 -0.33 16.08 -1.07
C SER A 23 -1.13 17.31 -0.65
N THR A 24 -2.40 17.38 -1.05
CA THR A 24 -3.31 18.49 -0.76
C THR A 24 -4.58 18.00 -0.05
N PHE A 25 -5.05 18.76 0.95
CA PHE A 25 -6.36 18.59 1.58
C PHE A 25 -7.37 19.55 0.95
N PHE A 26 -8.39 19.02 0.28
CA PHE A 26 -9.46 19.83 -0.31
C PHE A 26 -10.76 19.71 0.48
N VAL A 27 -11.10 20.76 1.22
CA VAL A 27 -12.28 20.80 2.11
C VAL A 27 -13.34 21.75 1.56
N ILE A 28 -14.56 21.25 1.42
CA ILE A 28 -15.78 21.94 0.99
C ILE A 28 -16.82 21.78 2.10
N GLN A 29 -17.25 22.89 2.69
CA GLN A 29 -18.10 22.86 3.88
C GLN A 29 -19.25 23.85 3.79
N ASN A 30 -20.43 23.46 4.26
CA ASN A 30 -21.60 24.35 4.38
C ASN A 30 -21.93 25.08 3.06
N CYS A 31 -21.78 24.39 1.94
CA CYS A 31 -21.97 24.95 0.60
C CYS A 31 -23.28 24.48 -0.03
N ASN A 32 -23.85 25.32 -0.90
CA ASN A 32 -25.04 24.98 -1.68
C ASN A 32 -24.70 24.93 -3.16
N PHE A 33 -24.96 23.79 -3.79
CA PHE A 33 -24.87 23.62 -5.24
C PHE A 33 -26.29 23.49 -5.78
N ILE A 34 -26.79 24.51 -6.46
CA ILE A 34 -28.19 24.60 -6.87
C ILE A 34 -28.28 24.57 -8.40
N TYR A 35 -28.85 23.48 -8.91
CA TYR A 35 -29.05 23.22 -10.34
C TYR A 35 -27.74 23.28 -11.14
N ASN A 36 -26.70 22.59 -10.69
CA ASN A 36 -25.43 22.49 -11.42
C ASN A 36 -25.34 21.14 -12.14
N ARG A 37 -24.60 21.09 -13.27
CA ARG A 37 -24.29 19.81 -13.92
C ARG A 37 -23.27 19.00 -13.14
N GLN A 38 -22.18 19.63 -12.69
CA GLN A 38 -21.18 18.99 -11.85
C GLN A 38 -20.79 19.93 -10.71
N ALA A 39 -20.84 19.43 -9.49
CA ALA A 39 -20.49 20.20 -8.30
C ALA A 39 -18.97 20.17 -8.07
N VAL A 40 -18.37 18.98 -8.01
CA VAL A 40 -16.98 18.83 -7.57
C VAL A 40 -16.25 17.80 -8.41
N ILE A 41 -15.08 18.14 -8.93
CA ILE A 41 -14.09 17.18 -9.43
C ILE A 41 -12.83 17.34 -8.60
N SER A 42 -12.41 16.26 -7.95
CA SER A 42 -11.22 16.27 -7.10
C SER A 42 -10.16 15.29 -7.56
N ASN A 43 -8.94 15.80 -7.64
CA ASN A 43 -7.71 15.08 -7.87
C ASN A 43 -6.70 15.40 -6.74
N CYS A 44 -7.14 15.22 -5.48
CA CYS A 44 -6.34 15.45 -4.27
C CYS A 44 -6.22 14.18 -3.42
N ASP A 45 -5.12 14.04 -2.65
CA ASP A 45 -4.90 12.91 -1.73
C ASP A 45 -6.05 12.74 -0.73
N LYS A 46 -6.63 13.86 -0.26
CA LYS A 46 -7.80 13.84 0.60
C LYS A 46 -8.78 14.96 0.28
N THR A 47 -10.04 14.60 0.09
CA THR A 47 -11.15 15.52 -0.15
C THR A 47 -12.23 15.32 0.90
N THR A 48 -12.79 16.40 1.42
CA THR A 48 -13.91 16.35 2.37
C THR A 48 -15.02 17.28 1.90
N ILE A 49 -16.21 16.73 1.69
CA ILE A 49 -17.44 17.46 1.38
C ILE A 49 -18.38 17.26 2.56
N VAL A 50 -18.74 18.33 3.26
CA VAL A 50 -19.46 18.22 4.53
C VAL A 50 -20.53 19.28 4.71
N ASP A 51 -21.68 18.90 5.26
CA ASP A 51 -22.82 19.80 5.53
C ASP A 51 -23.29 20.56 4.27
N CYS A 52 -23.32 19.89 3.12
CA CYS A 52 -23.65 20.52 1.85
C CYS A 52 -25.05 20.15 1.35
N TRP A 53 -25.67 21.06 0.61
CA TRP A 53 -26.86 20.80 -0.19
C TRP A 53 -26.48 20.71 -1.67
N MET A 54 -26.95 19.68 -2.38
CA MET A 54 -26.73 19.55 -3.82
C MET A 54 -28.03 19.23 -4.56
N SER A 55 -28.53 20.19 -5.32
CA SER A 55 -29.56 20.00 -6.34
C SER A 55 -28.92 19.91 -7.71
N THR A 56 -29.17 18.82 -8.43
CA THR A 56 -28.59 18.58 -9.76
C THR A 56 -29.42 19.23 -10.86
N LEU A 57 -28.78 19.56 -11.98
CA LEU A 57 -29.46 20.03 -13.20
C LEU A 57 -30.01 18.83 -13.98
N SER A 58 -31.24 18.91 -14.46
CA SER A 58 -31.90 17.84 -15.21
C SER A 58 -31.15 17.42 -16.49
N ALA A 59 -30.41 18.36 -17.10
CA ALA A 59 -29.63 18.12 -18.31
C ALA A 59 -28.30 17.37 -18.09
N MET A 60 -27.96 16.97 -16.86
CA MET A 60 -26.85 16.03 -16.64
C MET A 60 -27.08 14.76 -17.46
N GLU A 61 -26.08 14.33 -18.22
CA GLU A 61 -26.18 13.13 -19.04
C GLU A 61 -24.85 12.38 -19.00
N ASN A 62 -24.91 11.09 -18.64
CA ASN A 62 -23.72 10.24 -18.48
C ASN A 62 -22.60 10.87 -17.63
N MET A 63 -22.96 11.60 -16.57
CA MET A 63 -22.01 12.27 -15.67
C MET A 63 -22.44 12.18 -14.21
N ALA A 64 -21.47 12.38 -13.30
CA ALA A 64 -21.68 12.51 -11.88
C ALA A 64 -21.68 13.95 -11.40
N ALA A 65 -22.43 14.21 -10.32
CA ALA A 65 -22.37 15.48 -9.62
C ALA A 65 -21.01 15.67 -8.92
N ILE A 66 -20.41 14.59 -8.44
CA ILE A 66 -19.13 14.55 -7.74
C ILE A 66 -18.22 13.53 -8.44
N VAL A 67 -16.95 13.87 -8.66
CA VAL A 67 -15.94 12.96 -9.22
C VAL A 67 -14.74 12.91 -8.28
N ASN A 68 -14.42 11.72 -7.79
CA ASN A 68 -13.19 11.38 -7.11
C ASN A 68 -12.23 10.72 -8.11
N VAL A 69 -11.29 11.50 -8.65
CA VAL A 69 -10.33 11.01 -9.65
C VAL A 69 -9.29 10.09 -8.99
N HIS A 70 -8.78 10.47 -7.81
CA HIS A 70 -7.89 9.66 -6.99
C HIS A 70 -7.93 10.11 -5.52
N GLY A 71 -7.25 9.38 -4.64
CA GLY A 71 -7.13 9.73 -3.23
C GLY A 71 -8.38 9.33 -2.43
N VAL A 72 -8.50 9.87 -1.21
CA VAL A 72 -9.59 9.56 -0.29
C VAL A 72 -10.61 10.69 -0.29
N MET A 73 -11.84 10.41 -0.70
CA MET A 73 -12.96 11.35 -0.60
C MET A 73 -13.90 10.94 0.53
N THR A 74 -14.23 11.90 1.36
CA THR A 74 -15.22 11.76 2.43
C THR A 74 -16.37 12.72 2.17
N VAL A 75 -17.60 12.21 2.10
CA VAL A 75 -18.83 12.96 1.92
C VAL A 75 -19.70 12.74 3.14
N GLU A 76 -19.99 13.80 3.88
CA GLU A 76 -20.72 13.71 5.15
C GLU A 76 -21.90 14.67 5.21
N ARG A 77 -23.04 14.20 5.71
CA ARG A 77 -24.23 15.04 5.92
C ARG A 77 -24.62 15.81 4.65
N LEU A 78 -24.49 15.15 3.50
CA LEU A 78 -24.95 15.66 2.22
C LEU A 78 -26.48 15.53 2.13
N LEU A 79 -27.15 16.61 1.78
CA LEU A 79 -28.53 16.59 1.32
C LEU A 79 -28.56 16.66 -0.22
N GLY A 80 -28.64 15.49 -0.85
CA GLY A 80 -28.75 15.34 -2.30
C GLY A 80 -30.22 15.37 -2.76
N VAL A 81 -30.52 16.26 -3.70
CA VAL A 81 -31.82 16.41 -4.36
C VAL A 81 -31.64 16.20 -5.87
N PRO A 82 -31.95 15.01 -6.39
CA PRO A 82 -31.78 14.70 -7.81
C PRO A 82 -32.89 15.31 -8.67
N LEU A 83 -32.53 15.82 -9.84
CA LEU A 83 -33.48 16.07 -10.93
C LEU A 83 -33.27 15.01 -12.01
N VAL A 84 -33.96 13.88 -11.84
CA VAL A 84 -33.88 12.76 -12.80
C VAL A 84 -34.60 13.13 -14.09
N SER A 85 -33.88 13.09 -15.21
CA SER A 85 -34.52 13.26 -16.53
C SER A 85 -33.77 12.61 -17.69
N ARG A 86 -32.47 12.33 -17.55
CA ARG A 86 -31.60 11.85 -18.63
C ARG A 86 -30.84 10.60 -18.23
N ARG A 87 -30.24 9.95 -19.24
CA ARG A 87 -29.48 8.70 -19.04
C ARG A 87 -28.22 8.93 -18.20
N GLY A 88 -27.90 7.95 -17.37
CA GLY A 88 -26.58 7.84 -16.75
C GLY A 88 -26.22 8.91 -15.71
N GLN A 89 -27.22 9.62 -15.16
CA GLN A 89 -27.02 10.53 -14.02
C GLN A 89 -26.64 9.74 -12.77
N ARG A 90 -25.65 10.23 -12.03
CA ARG A 90 -25.11 9.61 -10.81
C ARG A 90 -24.62 10.65 -9.80
N TRP A 91 -24.50 10.27 -8.54
CA TRP A 91 -24.02 11.18 -7.49
C TRP A 91 -22.51 11.29 -7.49
N ILE A 92 -21.81 10.15 -7.34
CA ILE A 92 -20.35 10.10 -7.19
C ILE A 92 -19.77 9.12 -8.19
N ASP A 93 -18.77 9.59 -8.94
CA ASP A 93 -17.83 8.73 -9.66
C ASP A 93 -16.57 8.53 -8.85
N ASN A 94 -16.22 7.30 -8.56
CA ASN A 94 -14.92 6.94 -8.00
C ASN A 94 -14.05 6.28 -9.05
N GLU A 95 -13.03 6.98 -9.53
CA GLU A 95 -12.19 6.47 -10.62
C GLU A 95 -11.06 5.57 -10.12
N LYS A 96 -10.26 6.05 -9.15
CA LYS A 96 -9.05 5.33 -8.68
C LYS A 96 -8.82 5.39 -7.17
N GLY A 97 -9.74 6.00 -6.43
CA GLY A 97 -9.57 6.32 -5.02
C GLY A 97 -10.48 5.53 -4.08
N SER A 98 -10.67 6.08 -2.89
CA SER A 98 -11.63 5.58 -1.89
C SER A 98 -12.71 6.63 -1.65
N VAL A 99 -13.94 6.18 -1.42
CA VAL A 99 -15.08 7.04 -1.09
C VAL A 99 -15.73 6.57 0.21
N TYR A 100 -15.90 7.50 1.14
CA TYR A 100 -16.60 7.31 2.40
C TYR A 100 -17.79 8.24 2.44
N CYS A 101 -19.00 7.71 2.53
CA CYS A 101 -20.24 8.46 2.65
C CYS A 101 -20.84 8.21 4.03
N ARG A 102 -21.13 9.27 4.80
CA ARG A 102 -21.72 9.17 6.13
C ARG A 102 -22.89 10.12 6.33
N ASP A 103 -23.99 9.62 6.92
CA ASP A 103 -25.16 10.42 7.28
C ASP A 103 -25.73 11.23 6.09
N CYS A 104 -25.63 10.69 4.86
CA CYS A 104 -26.07 11.37 3.64
C CYS A 104 -27.49 10.95 3.25
N ARG A 105 -28.26 11.91 2.71
CA ARG A 105 -29.49 11.62 1.96
C ARG A 105 -29.19 11.72 0.47
N PHE A 106 -29.12 10.58 -0.20
CA PHE A 106 -29.19 10.51 -1.66
C PHE A 106 -30.67 10.44 -2.05
N GLY A 107 -31.25 11.63 -2.31
CA GLY A 107 -32.70 11.85 -2.45
C GLY A 107 -33.37 11.00 -3.53
N GLY A 108 -34.70 10.88 -3.42
CA GLY A 108 -35.55 10.02 -4.26
C GLY A 108 -36.41 10.74 -5.27
N GLU A 109 -36.27 12.06 -5.39
CA GLU A 109 -36.95 12.86 -6.39
C GLU A 109 -36.71 12.28 -7.81
N GLY A 110 -37.79 11.97 -8.53
CA GLY A 110 -37.71 11.30 -9.85
C GLY A 110 -37.15 9.86 -9.82
N GLY A 111 -37.08 9.21 -8.65
CA GLY A 111 -36.51 7.89 -8.45
C GLY A 111 -35.06 7.91 -7.93
N GLY A 112 -34.39 9.06 -7.92
CA GLY A 112 -33.04 9.21 -7.39
C GLY A 112 -31.91 8.64 -8.27
N PHE A 113 -30.67 8.87 -7.84
CA PHE A 113 -29.45 8.41 -8.51
C PHE A 113 -28.68 7.41 -7.65
N THR A 114 -27.95 6.50 -8.28
CA THR A 114 -26.97 5.66 -7.58
C THR A 114 -25.93 6.55 -6.88
N PRO A 115 -25.74 6.40 -5.56
CA PRO A 115 -24.75 7.14 -4.78
C PRO A 115 -23.32 7.02 -5.34
N VAL A 116 -22.81 5.79 -5.51
CA VAL A 116 -21.43 5.56 -5.96
C VAL A 116 -21.42 4.67 -7.19
N TYR A 117 -20.86 5.20 -8.28
CA TYR A 117 -20.34 4.41 -9.38
C TYR A 117 -18.84 4.23 -9.19
N ASN A 118 -18.37 2.98 -9.13
CA ASN A 118 -16.98 2.65 -8.86
C ASN A 118 -16.29 2.06 -10.11
N TRP A 119 -15.20 2.71 -10.52
CA TRP A 119 -14.22 2.20 -11.48
C TRP A 119 -12.87 1.88 -10.81
N ALA A 120 -12.73 2.12 -9.51
CA ALA A 120 -11.51 1.78 -8.80
C ALA A 120 -11.40 0.26 -8.64
N LYS A 121 -10.38 -0.31 -9.27
CA LYS A 121 -10.06 -1.75 -9.24
C LYS A 121 -9.40 -2.14 -7.92
N TYR A 122 -9.59 -3.38 -7.49
CA TYR A 122 -8.86 -3.94 -6.36
C TYR A 122 -7.34 -3.90 -6.60
N ASN A 123 -6.59 -3.66 -5.53
CA ASN A 123 -5.16 -3.87 -5.42
C ASN A 123 -4.92 -5.32 -4.96
N PRO A 124 -4.16 -6.16 -5.70
CA PRO A 124 -3.90 -7.54 -5.29
C PRO A 124 -3.06 -7.66 -4.01
N ASP A 125 -2.31 -6.62 -3.65
CA ASP A 125 -1.46 -6.60 -2.46
C ASP A 125 -2.27 -6.38 -1.17
N ALA A 126 -1.84 -6.97 -0.05
CA ALA A 126 -2.52 -6.79 1.23
C ALA A 126 -2.27 -5.43 1.92
N GLY A 127 -1.46 -4.56 1.31
CA GLY A 127 -1.10 -3.23 1.84
C GLY A 127 -2.22 -2.18 1.75
N GLY A 128 -3.47 -2.61 1.54
CA GLY A 128 -4.62 -1.75 1.33
C GLY A 128 -4.85 -1.39 -0.14
N GLY A 129 -6.06 -0.92 -0.43
CA GLY A 129 -6.46 -0.46 -1.76
C GLY A 129 -7.79 0.28 -1.69
N PRO A 130 -8.44 0.53 -2.84
CA PRO A 130 -9.68 1.29 -2.90
C PRO A 130 -10.76 0.78 -1.94
N VAL A 131 -11.43 1.72 -1.27
CA VAL A 131 -12.50 1.45 -0.31
C VAL A 131 -13.74 2.24 -0.70
N ILE A 132 -14.89 1.57 -0.72
CA ILE A 132 -16.19 2.22 -0.75
C ILE A 132 -16.90 1.93 0.57
N SER A 133 -17.27 2.97 1.32
CA SER A 133 -18.01 2.80 2.57
C SER A 133 -19.20 3.74 2.59
N LEU A 134 -20.40 3.19 2.77
CA LEU A 134 -21.63 3.96 2.99
C LEU A 134 -22.15 3.62 4.39
N ARG A 135 -22.27 4.62 5.25
CA ARG A 135 -22.77 4.45 6.62
C ARG A 135 -23.89 5.42 6.93
N ASN A 136 -24.97 4.92 7.54
CA ASN A 136 -26.13 5.72 7.96
C ASN A 136 -26.73 6.57 6.82
N CYS A 137 -26.69 6.08 5.58
CA CYS A 137 -27.17 6.84 4.42
C CYS A 137 -28.61 6.43 4.05
N GLU A 138 -29.41 7.39 3.58
CA GLU A 138 -30.65 7.11 2.87
C GLU A 138 -30.38 7.05 1.36
N VAL A 139 -30.77 5.95 0.72
CA VAL A 139 -30.46 5.66 -0.67
C VAL A 139 -31.73 5.46 -1.48
N ASN A 140 -31.94 6.34 -2.46
CA ASN A 140 -32.92 6.18 -3.52
C ASN A 140 -32.18 6.20 -4.87
N ALA A 141 -32.26 5.11 -5.63
CA ALA A 141 -31.45 4.94 -6.85
C ALA A 141 -32.21 4.27 -8.00
N GLN A 142 -33.54 4.44 -8.04
CA GLN A 142 -34.42 3.83 -9.04
C GLN A 142 -34.41 4.56 -10.39
N GLY A 143 -33.91 5.80 -10.47
CA GLY A 143 -33.87 6.59 -11.69
C GLY A 143 -32.90 6.08 -12.77
N ASN A 144 -32.08 5.06 -12.47
CA ASN A 144 -31.13 4.47 -13.41
C ASN A 144 -31.09 2.94 -13.30
N TYR A 145 -31.88 2.26 -14.12
CA TYR A 145 -32.01 0.79 -14.12
C TYR A 145 -30.71 0.03 -14.39
N LYS A 146 -29.72 0.64 -15.07
CA LYS A 146 -28.42 0.00 -15.27
C LYS A 146 -27.74 -0.25 -13.92
N ALA A 147 -27.60 0.79 -13.10
CA ALA A 147 -26.91 0.69 -11.82
C ALA A 147 -27.81 0.33 -10.64
N MET A 148 -28.94 1.02 -10.46
CA MET A 148 -29.98 0.76 -9.46
C MET A 148 -29.49 0.05 -8.19
N ALA A 149 -28.59 0.71 -7.45
CA ALA A 149 -27.95 0.19 -6.25
C ALA A 149 -27.38 1.35 -5.40
N ALA A 150 -26.98 1.08 -4.16
CA ALA A 150 -26.19 2.04 -3.37
C ALA A 150 -24.77 2.18 -3.92
N VAL A 151 -24.14 1.07 -4.28
CA VAL A 151 -22.84 0.99 -4.95
C VAL A 151 -22.99 0.19 -6.24
N TYR A 152 -22.65 0.81 -7.36
CA TYR A 152 -22.52 0.13 -8.64
C TYR A 152 -21.06 -0.03 -9.03
N CYS A 153 -20.62 -1.28 -9.17
CA CYS A 153 -19.25 -1.63 -9.48
C CYS A 153 -19.10 -1.88 -10.99
N VAL A 154 -18.48 -0.93 -11.70
CA VAL A 154 -17.90 -1.23 -13.02
C VAL A 154 -16.65 -2.08 -12.81
N GLU A 155 -15.84 -1.71 -11.82
CA GLU A 155 -14.77 -2.51 -11.23
C GLU A 155 -15.10 -2.75 -9.76
N VAL A 156 -14.65 -3.88 -9.19
CA VAL A 156 -14.79 -4.16 -7.75
C VAL A 156 -13.49 -3.74 -7.02
N PRO A 157 -13.58 -2.91 -5.97
CA PRO A 157 -12.45 -2.43 -5.16
C PRO A 157 -12.05 -3.46 -4.09
N ASN A 158 -11.05 -3.17 -3.27
CA ASN A 158 -10.65 -4.05 -2.16
C ASN A 158 -11.73 -4.18 -1.09
N LEU A 159 -12.39 -3.08 -0.76
CA LEU A 159 -13.37 -3.05 0.33
C LEU A 159 -14.67 -2.37 -0.11
N ILE A 160 -15.79 -3.03 0.16
CA ILE A 160 -17.11 -2.40 0.15
C ILE A 160 -17.82 -2.68 1.47
N SER A 161 -18.19 -1.63 2.20
CA SER A 161 -19.04 -1.72 3.39
C SER A 161 -20.28 -0.84 3.19
N VAL A 162 -21.46 -1.42 3.42
CA VAL A 162 -22.74 -0.70 3.45
C VAL A 162 -23.41 -0.99 4.79
N GLU A 163 -23.39 -0.01 5.68
CA GLU A 163 -23.74 -0.17 7.09
C GLU A 163 -24.88 0.77 7.50
N ASN A 164 -25.88 0.25 8.22
CA ASN A 164 -26.97 1.04 8.79
C ASN A 164 -27.70 1.94 7.76
N CYS A 165 -27.72 1.54 6.48
CA CYS A 165 -28.32 2.34 5.42
C CYS A 165 -29.80 1.98 5.21
N LEU A 166 -30.58 2.98 4.80
CA LEU A 166 -31.96 2.80 4.35
C LEU A 166 -31.98 2.67 2.82
N LEU A 167 -32.19 1.45 2.33
CA LEU A 167 -32.16 1.09 0.91
C LEU A 167 -33.58 1.03 0.36
N ARG A 168 -34.03 2.12 -0.30
CA ARG A 168 -35.41 2.28 -0.79
C ARG A 168 -35.66 1.49 -2.08
N GLY A 169 -35.78 0.17 -1.95
CA GLY A 169 -36.14 -0.73 -3.06
C GLY A 169 -35.01 -1.01 -4.05
N VAL A 170 -33.75 -0.84 -3.63
CA VAL A 170 -32.55 -1.11 -4.44
C VAL A 170 -31.57 -1.98 -3.66
N PRO A 171 -30.76 -2.82 -4.33
CA PRO A 171 -29.67 -3.56 -3.69
C PRO A 171 -28.59 -2.63 -3.11
N ALA A 172 -27.90 -3.11 -2.07
CA ALA A 172 -26.72 -2.42 -1.56
C ALA A 172 -25.61 -2.36 -2.62
N ILE A 173 -25.32 -3.48 -3.28
CA ILE A 173 -24.24 -3.59 -4.25
C ILE A 173 -24.77 -4.25 -5.52
N LYS A 174 -24.43 -3.67 -6.68
CA LYS A 174 -24.63 -4.29 -7.99
C LYS A 174 -23.34 -4.22 -8.79
N ILE A 175 -23.00 -5.31 -9.47
CA ILE A 175 -21.78 -5.43 -10.28
C ILE A 175 -22.17 -5.36 -11.75
N ASP A 176 -21.35 -4.72 -12.58
CA ASP A 176 -21.52 -4.73 -14.03
C ASP A 176 -21.47 -6.17 -14.54
N LYS A 177 -22.48 -6.54 -15.32
CA LYS A 177 -22.65 -7.89 -15.88
C LYS A 177 -21.51 -8.29 -16.84
N ASN A 178 -20.76 -7.31 -17.34
CA ASN A 178 -19.65 -7.55 -18.25
C ASN A 178 -18.34 -7.87 -17.51
N LEU A 179 -18.33 -7.79 -16.17
CA LEU A 179 -17.16 -8.10 -15.37
C LEU A 179 -17.02 -9.61 -15.18
N ASP A 180 -15.91 -10.20 -15.65
CA ASP A 180 -15.60 -11.61 -15.43
C ASP A 180 -15.14 -11.86 -13.99
N LEU A 181 -16.10 -11.92 -13.08
CA LEU A 181 -15.84 -12.13 -11.66
C LEU A 181 -15.13 -13.44 -11.35
N GLN A 182 -15.19 -14.46 -12.21
CA GLN A 182 -14.54 -15.75 -11.93
C GLN A 182 -13.02 -15.64 -11.91
N ASN A 183 -12.48 -14.84 -12.83
CA ASN A 183 -11.03 -14.61 -12.94
C ASN A 183 -10.63 -13.23 -12.41
N TYR A 184 -11.58 -12.42 -11.98
CA TYR A 184 -11.33 -11.02 -11.62
C TYR A 184 -10.34 -10.87 -10.45
N PHE A 185 -10.48 -11.69 -9.41
CA PHE A 185 -9.57 -11.68 -8.25
C PHE A 185 -8.47 -12.74 -8.35
N ASP A 186 -8.10 -13.13 -9.57
CA ASP A 186 -6.96 -14.04 -9.76
C ASP A 186 -5.74 -13.46 -9.05
N LYS A 187 -5.06 -14.33 -8.28
CA LYS A 187 -3.83 -14.00 -7.55
C LYS A 187 -3.99 -12.91 -6.49
N ALA A 188 -5.20 -12.53 -6.08
CA ALA A 188 -5.41 -11.61 -4.97
C ALA A 188 -4.98 -12.24 -3.63
N HIS A 189 -4.43 -11.44 -2.72
CA HIS A 189 -4.22 -11.90 -1.36
C HIS A 189 -5.58 -12.05 -0.62
N PRO A 190 -5.84 -13.14 0.13
CA PRO A 190 -7.13 -13.34 0.81
C PRO A 190 -7.51 -12.22 1.79
N GLY A 191 -6.51 -11.66 2.48
CA GLY A 191 -6.72 -10.51 3.38
C GLY A 191 -6.83 -9.15 2.67
N ALA A 192 -6.71 -9.10 1.34
CA ALA A 192 -6.83 -7.85 0.59
C ALA A 192 -8.29 -7.49 0.26
N LEU A 193 -9.24 -8.41 0.42
CA LEU A 193 -10.64 -8.23 0.04
C LEU A 193 -11.57 -8.31 1.25
N SER A 194 -12.48 -7.36 1.39
CA SER A 194 -13.48 -7.36 2.47
C SER A 194 -14.80 -6.74 2.01
N TYR A 195 -15.90 -7.47 2.10
CA TYR A 195 -17.20 -7.00 1.63
C TYR A 195 -18.29 -7.28 2.66
N SER A 196 -19.06 -6.26 3.03
CA SER A 196 -20.13 -6.38 4.00
C SER A 196 -21.35 -5.52 3.65
N VAL A 197 -22.53 -6.04 4.01
CA VAL A 197 -23.78 -5.29 4.06
C VAL A 197 -24.41 -5.61 5.41
N GLU A 198 -24.47 -4.62 6.30
CA GLU A 198 -24.81 -4.84 7.70
C GLU A 198 -25.88 -3.85 8.16
N ASN A 199 -26.84 -4.35 8.93
CA ASN A 199 -27.89 -3.55 9.59
C ASN A 199 -28.65 -2.60 8.65
N CYS A 200 -28.72 -2.93 7.36
CA CYS A 200 -29.46 -2.14 6.38
C CYS A 200 -30.94 -2.51 6.40
N THR A 201 -31.81 -1.56 6.06
CA THR A 201 -33.26 -1.79 5.93
C THR A 201 -33.67 -1.62 4.47
N GLY A 202 -34.49 -2.53 3.94
CA GLY A 202 -34.90 -2.56 2.54
C GLY A 202 -35.15 -3.97 2.03
N ALA A 203 -35.68 -4.11 0.81
CA ALA A 203 -36.03 -5.42 0.23
C ALA A 203 -34.82 -6.22 -0.30
N PHE A 204 -33.65 -5.59 -0.45
CA PHE A 204 -32.49 -6.17 -1.13
C PHE A 204 -31.20 -5.88 -0.35
N THR A 205 -31.06 -6.47 0.83
CA THR A 205 -29.92 -6.23 1.73
C THR A 205 -28.83 -7.30 1.65
N ASP A 206 -29.00 -8.32 0.81
CA ASP A 206 -28.00 -9.37 0.65
C ASP A 206 -26.79 -8.89 -0.15
N LEU A 207 -25.60 -9.31 0.29
CA LEU A 207 -24.38 -9.19 -0.48
C LEU A 207 -24.45 -10.09 -1.74
N PRO A 208 -24.00 -9.64 -2.93
CA PRO A 208 -23.91 -10.50 -4.11
C PRO A 208 -23.11 -11.78 -3.82
N LYS A 209 -23.59 -12.94 -4.29
CA LYS A 209 -22.96 -14.26 -4.01
C LYS A 209 -21.46 -14.28 -4.31
N ALA A 210 -21.05 -13.63 -5.41
CA ALA A 210 -19.65 -13.55 -5.82
C ALA A 210 -18.76 -12.74 -4.84
N LEU A 211 -19.34 -11.85 -4.04
CA LEU A 211 -18.60 -11.09 -3.01
C LEU A 211 -18.69 -11.74 -1.63
N GLN A 212 -19.69 -12.59 -1.37
CA GLN A 212 -19.73 -13.41 -0.16
C GLN A 212 -18.56 -14.41 -0.10
N ARG A 213 -18.17 -14.94 -1.27
CA ARG A 213 -17.02 -15.83 -1.44
C ARG A 213 -16.29 -15.47 -2.74
N PRO A 214 -15.40 -14.47 -2.72
CA PRO A 214 -14.64 -14.06 -3.91
C PRO A 214 -13.84 -15.24 -4.47
N PRO A 215 -13.98 -15.58 -5.77
CA PRO A 215 -13.18 -16.61 -6.39
C PRO A 215 -11.73 -16.11 -6.55
N MET A 216 -10.78 -16.80 -5.92
CA MET A 216 -9.34 -16.48 -5.95
C MET A 216 -8.55 -17.68 -6.50
N PRO A 217 -8.54 -17.89 -7.83
CA PRO A 217 -8.00 -19.12 -8.44
C PRO A 217 -6.46 -19.29 -8.38
N GLY A 218 -5.70 -18.29 -7.93
CA GLY A 218 -4.23 -18.31 -7.95
C GLY A 218 -3.56 -17.70 -6.72
N LYS A 219 -2.25 -17.96 -6.56
CA LYS A 219 -1.39 -17.21 -5.63
C LYS A 219 -0.87 -15.93 -6.32
N PRO A 220 -0.69 -14.82 -5.58
CA PRO A 220 0.00 -13.61 -6.07
C PRO A 220 1.25 -13.95 -6.90
N ASP A 221 1.29 -13.50 -8.16
CA ASP A 221 2.52 -13.55 -8.95
C ASP A 221 3.52 -12.55 -8.38
N ILE A 222 4.79 -12.92 -8.39
CA ILE A 222 5.88 -12.01 -8.08
C ILE A 222 6.67 -11.75 -9.37
N PRO A 223 6.61 -10.52 -9.93
CA PRO A 223 7.29 -10.19 -11.18
C PRO A 223 8.80 -10.50 -11.14
N GLY A 224 9.28 -11.09 -12.23
CA GLY A 224 10.69 -11.49 -12.38
C GLY A 224 11.13 -12.64 -11.47
N GLN A 225 10.24 -13.25 -10.68
CA GLN A 225 10.67 -14.21 -9.68
C GLN A 225 11.30 -15.47 -10.29
N LEU A 226 12.58 -15.70 -9.97
CA LEU A 226 13.29 -16.95 -10.27
C LEU A 226 12.62 -18.12 -9.55
N SER A 227 12.55 -19.26 -10.25
CA SER A 227 12.15 -20.51 -9.62
C SER A 227 13.11 -20.84 -8.48
N ARG A 228 12.64 -21.56 -7.44
CA ARG A 228 13.52 -21.98 -6.33
C ARG A 228 14.73 -22.80 -6.82
N ARG A 229 14.58 -23.55 -7.91
CA ARG A 229 15.64 -24.36 -8.49
C ARG A 229 16.68 -23.47 -9.16
N ASP A 230 16.24 -22.54 -10.01
CA ASP A 230 17.14 -21.66 -10.78
C ASP A 230 17.83 -20.66 -9.85
N GLY A 231 17.10 -20.10 -8.89
CA GLY A 231 17.67 -19.23 -7.85
C GLY A 231 18.72 -19.96 -7.00
N LYS A 232 18.50 -21.22 -6.61
CA LYS A 232 19.51 -22.00 -5.88
C LYS A 232 20.76 -22.24 -6.73
N LYS A 233 20.59 -22.56 -8.02
CA LYS A 233 21.71 -22.78 -8.94
C LYS A 233 22.55 -21.51 -9.07
N LEU A 234 21.90 -20.36 -9.27
CA LEU A 234 22.57 -19.07 -9.42
C LEU A 234 23.28 -18.64 -8.13
N LEU A 235 22.61 -18.79 -6.97
CA LEU A 235 23.21 -18.50 -5.66
C LEU A 235 24.48 -19.34 -5.40
N GLN A 236 24.47 -20.62 -5.79
CA GLN A 236 25.65 -21.49 -5.69
C GLN A 236 26.77 -21.06 -6.63
N GLN A 237 26.46 -20.54 -7.82
CA GLN A 237 27.46 -19.97 -8.72
C GLN A 237 28.13 -18.74 -8.09
N HIS A 238 27.35 -17.86 -7.46
CA HIS A 238 27.91 -16.70 -6.75
C HIS A 238 28.80 -17.12 -5.58
N LEU A 239 28.40 -18.09 -4.76
CA LEU A 239 29.23 -18.63 -3.69
C LEU A 239 30.55 -19.22 -4.22
N ALA A 240 30.49 -20.00 -5.30
CA ALA A 240 31.69 -20.60 -5.89
C ALA A 240 32.65 -19.57 -6.49
N ALA A 241 32.16 -18.40 -6.89
CA ALA A 241 32.95 -17.30 -7.43
C ALA A 241 33.57 -16.40 -6.36
N LEU A 242 33.20 -16.56 -5.07
CA LEU A 242 33.78 -15.76 -4.01
C LEU A 242 35.26 -16.13 -3.81
N PRO A 243 36.15 -15.14 -3.64
CA PRO A 243 37.54 -15.41 -3.33
C PRO A 243 37.64 -16.14 -1.98
N SER A 244 38.64 -17.01 -1.86
CA SER A 244 38.89 -17.81 -0.65
C SER A 244 39.27 -16.96 0.58
N THR A 245 39.71 -15.72 0.36
CA THR A 245 39.98 -14.73 1.40
C THR A 245 39.38 -13.41 0.94
N PRO A 246 38.67 -12.64 1.80
CA PRO A 246 38.23 -11.30 1.43
C PRO A 246 39.45 -10.45 1.10
N ALA A 247 39.53 -9.91 -0.11
CA ALA A 247 40.54 -8.92 -0.43
C ALA A 247 40.22 -7.66 0.41
N ASP A 248 41.23 -7.12 1.07
CA ASP A 248 41.20 -5.79 1.70
C ASP A 248 40.38 -5.61 3.00
N LEU A 249 39.93 -6.68 3.65
CA LEU A 249 39.36 -6.57 5.00
C LEU A 249 40.42 -6.71 6.10
N PRO A 250 40.41 -5.85 7.14
CA PRO A 250 41.21 -6.07 8.34
C PRO A 250 40.90 -7.45 8.93
N PRO A 251 41.82 -8.08 9.69
CA PRO A 251 41.51 -9.31 10.42
C PRO A 251 40.26 -9.14 11.29
N ILE A 252 39.50 -10.22 11.50
CA ILE A 252 38.46 -10.23 12.51
C ILE A 252 39.16 -10.06 13.87
N PRO A 253 38.73 -9.12 14.74
CA PRO A 253 39.30 -8.97 16.08
C PRO A 253 39.19 -10.28 16.87
N GLU A 254 40.24 -10.68 17.58
CA GLU A 254 40.24 -11.92 18.38
C GLU A 254 39.16 -11.91 19.47
N ASP A 255 38.81 -10.75 20.02
CA ASP A 255 37.73 -10.56 21.00
C ASP A 255 36.50 -9.89 20.38
N CYS A 256 35.70 -10.67 19.65
CA CYS A 256 34.42 -10.26 19.11
C CYS A 256 33.36 -11.34 19.27
N TYR A 257 32.10 -10.94 19.14
CA TYR A 257 30.96 -11.84 19.12
C TYR A 257 30.33 -11.83 17.73
N ILE A 258 30.30 -12.99 17.07
CA ILE A 258 29.69 -13.18 15.75
C ILE A 258 28.37 -13.92 15.93
N PRO A 259 27.22 -13.36 15.50
CA PRO A 259 25.95 -14.07 15.55
C PRO A 259 26.02 -15.37 14.74
N PRO A 260 25.56 -16.51 15.28
CA PRO A 260 25.69 -17.80 14.63
C PRO A 260 24.80 -17.87 13.38
N GLN A 261 25.24 -18.49 12.29
CA GLN A 261 24.47 -18.56 11.03
C GLN A 261 23.03 -19.05 11.19
N LYS A 262 22.77 -19.94 12.16
CA LYS A 262 21.43 -20.44 12.49
C LYS A 262 20.43 -19.36 12.94
N SER A 263 20.90 -18.19 13.36
CA SER A 263 20.03 -17.06 13.74
C SER A 263 19.48 -16.31 12.52
N TRP A 264 20.08 -16.49 11.34
CA TRP A 264 19.68 -15.78 10.14
C TRP A 264 18.50 -16.49 9.46
N THR A 265 17.46 -15.74 9.12
CA THR A 265 16.25 -16.30 8.53
C THR A 265 15.59 -15.35 7.53
N LEU A 266 14.99 -15.96 6.51
CA LEU A 266 14.11 -15.31 5.55
C LEU A 266 12.64 -15.79 5.72
N ASN A 267 12.35 -16.51 6.79
CA ASN A 267 11.00 -17.05 7.05
C ASN A 267 10.05 -16.02 7.64
N ALA A 268 10.57 -14.91 8.19
CA ALA A 268 9.79 -13.79 8.65
C ALA A 268 9.05 -13.10 7.50
N TYR A 269 7.95 -12.43 7.85
CA TYR A 269 7.20 -11.60 6.91
C TYR A 269 7.93 -10.29 6.67
N MET A 270 7.89 -9.80 5.43
CA MET A 270 8.35 -8.44 5.13
C MET A 270 7.46 -7.43 5.83
N ASP A 271 8.04 -6.31 6.27
CA ASP A 271 7.30 -5.24 6.96
C ASP A 271 6.08 -4.78 6.13
N ALA A 272 4.91 -4.69 6.77
CA ALA A 272 3.65 -4.27 6.17
C ALA A 272 3.18 -5.09 4.95
N THR A 273 3.67 -6.34 4.78
CA THR A 273 3.21 -7.24 3.72
C THR A 273 2.96 -8.66 4.25
N PRO A 274 2.15 -9.47 3.54
CA PRO A 274 1.95 -10.88 3.87
C PRO A 274 2.99 -11.79 3.20
N LEU A 275 3.95 -11.22 2.46
CA LEU A 275 4.99 -11.98 1.79
C LEU A 275 6.11 -12.28 2.78
N LYS A 276 6.60 -13.52 2.77
CA LYS A 276 7.83 -13.85 3.48
C LYS A 276 9.02 -13.22 2.77
N ASN A 277 10.04 -12.84 3.52
CA ASN A 277 11.29 -12.35 2.96
C ASN A 277 11.89 -13.34 1.94
N SER A 278 11.73 -14.64 2.19
CA SER A 278 12.15 -15.73 1.31
C SER A 278 11.40 -15.78 -0.02
N GLU A 279 10.33 -15.01 -0.22
CA GLU A 279 9.69 -14.86 -1.53
C GLU A 279 10.45 -13.88 -2.45
N ARG A 280 11.21 -12.94 -1.86
CA ARG A 280 11.95 -11.90 -2.58
C ARG A 280 13.46 -12.06 -2.52
N LEU A 281 13.98 -12.67 -1.45
CA LEU A 281 15.40 -12.85 -1.23
C LEU A 281 15.75 -14.34 -1.15
N MET A 282 17.02 -14.63 -1.40
CA MET A 282 17.68 -15.88 -1.07
C MET A 282 18.91 -15.59 -0.23
N LEU A 283 19.21 -16.51 0.68
CA LEU A 283 20.33 -16.42 1.60
C LEU A 283 21.12 -17.73 1.52
N ALA A 284 22.44 -17.62 1.47
CA ALA A 284 23.34 -18.73 1.72
C ALA A 284 24.65 -18.24 2.34
N PHE A 285 25.41 -19.17 2.89
CA PHE A 285 26.65 -18.89 3.59
C PHE A 285 27.84 -19.60 2.93
N GLN A 286 29.00 -18.97 3.01
CA GLN A 286 30.29 -19.61 2.80
C GLN A 286 31.24 -19.14 3.89
N GLN A 287 31.60 -20.05 4.80
CA GLN A 287 32.24 -19.68 6.07
C GLN A 287 31.39 -18.60 6.75
N ASP A 288 31.98 -17.54 7.31
CA ASP A 288 31.26 -16.50 8.05
C ASP A 288 30.60 -15.42 7.17
N ARG A 289 30.68 -15.57 5.84
CA ARG A 289 30.08 -14.63 4.87
C ARG A 289 28.68 -15.04 4.50
N ALA A 290 27.77 -14.08 4.43
CA ALA A 290 26.41 -14.28 3.95
C ALA A 290 26.22 -13.66 2.56
N VAL A 291 25.68 -14.43 1.62
CA VAL A 291 25.27 -13.92 0.30
C VAL A 291 23.76 -13.71 0.31
N LEU A 292 23.32 -12.47 0.09
CA LEU A 292 21.93 -12.08 -0.03
C LEU A 292 21.64 -11.74 -1.49
N MET A 293 20.78 -12.53 -2.13
CA MET A 293 20.46 -12.40 -3.55
C MET A 293 18.97 -12.13 -3.76
N TRP A 294 18.64 -11.19 -4.65
CA TRP A 294 17.27 -10.99 -5.09
C TRP A 294 16.78 -12.18 -5.91
N ARG A 295 15.65 -12.75 -5.51
CA ARG A 295 14.94 -13.78 -6.28
C ARG A 295 13.94 -13.17 -7.26
N ALA A 296 13.58 -11.91 -7.11
CA ALA A 296 12.53 -11.24 -7.89
C ALA A 296 12.90 -9.77 -8.11
N ASP A 297 12.10 -9.05 -8.91
CA ASP A 297 12.30 -7.61 -9.13
C ASP A 297 12.19 -6.81 -7.81
N SER A 298 13.03 -5.78 -7.68
CA SER A 298 13.12 -4.94 -6.47
C SER A 298 11.79 -4.25 -6.15
N SER A 299 11.08 -4.74 -5.14
CA SER A 299 9.85 -4.13 -4.63
C SER A 299 9.57 -4.57 -3.21
N GLY A 300 8.88 -3.71 -2.45
CA GLY A 300 8.67 -3.88 -1.02
C GLY A 300 9.94 -3.63 -0.20
N TRP A 301 9.93 -4.11 1.04
CA TRP A 301 11.01 -3.90 2.02
C TRP A 301 11.55 -5.24 2.55
N PRO A 302 12.09 -6.11 1.68
CA PRO A 302 12.58 -7.39 2.15
C PRO A 302 13.87 -7.21 2.94
N HIS A 303 14.03 -8.07 3.94
CA HIS A 303 15.15 -8.07 4.85
C HIS A 303 15.52 -9.51 5.23
N VAL A 304 16.75 -9.68 5.67
CA VAL A 304 17.08 -10.85 6.49
C VAL A 304 16.93 -10.49 7.95
N GLU A 305 16.34 -11.41 8.71
CA GLU A 305 16.24 -11.28 10.15
C GLU A 305 17.31 -12.14 10.82
N ILE A 306 18.03 -11.57 11.77
CA ILE A 306 19.07 -12.24 12.55
C ILE A 306 18.56 -12.26 13.97
N GLN A 307 18.02 -13.41 14.39
CA GLN A 307 17.14 -13.51 15.54
C GLN A 307 17.85 -13.94 16.81
N LYS A 308 17.38 -13.46 17.96
CA LYS A 308 17.75 -13.97 19.29
C LYS A 308 19.27 -14.01 19.51
N ILE A 309 19.90 -12.89 19.20
CA ILE A 309 21.31 -12.62 19.43
C ILE A 309 21.49 -12.31 20.91
N GLU A 310 21.96 -13.30 21.67
CA GLU A 310 22.34 -13.11 23.07
C GLU A 310 23.75 -12.49 23.15
N VAL A 311 23.84 -11.21 23.50
CA VAL A 311 25.10 -10.45 23.52
C VAL A 311 25.26 -9.64 24.80
N ASP A 312 26.48 -9.54 25.29
CA ASP A 312 26.86 -8.66 26.39
C ASP A 312 27.33 -7.32 25.84
N LEU A 313 26.47 -6.29 25.91
CA LEU A 313 26.75 -4.96 25.36
C LEU A 313 27.69 -4.15 26.24
N ASP A 314 27.94 -4.55 27.50
CA ASP A 314 28.98 -3.93 28.31
C ASP A 314 30.37 -4.33 27.80
N ARG A 315 30.48 -5.54 27.23
CA ARG A 315 31.71 -6.04 26.60
C ARG A 315 31.79 -5.71 25.11
N TYR A 316 30.70 -5.86 24.36
CA TYR A 316 30.69 -5.70 22.90
C TYR A 316 29.65 -4.66 22.43
N PRO A 317 29.83 -3.37 22.76
CA PRO A 317 28.84 -2.33 22.47
C PRO A 317 28.76 -1.92 20.99
N ILE A 318 29.75 -2.30 20.17
CA ILE A 318 29.85 -1.84 18.78
C ILE A 318 29.33 -2.92 17.83
N LEU A 319 28.24 -2.63 17.12
CA LEU A 319 27.76 -3.44 16.00
C LEU A 319 28.44 -2.98 14.71
N GLU A 320 29.14 -3.88 14.04
CA GLU A 320 29.80 -3.66 12.76
C GLU A 320 29.20 -4.57 11.68
N ILE A 321 28.88 -3.97 10.53
CA ILE A 321 28.42 -4.68 9.33
C ILE A 321 29.25 -4.20 8.15
N VAL A 322 29.92 -5.13 7.47
CA VAL A 322 30.69 -4.87 6.26
C VAL A 322 30.05 -5.60 5.10
N ILE A 323 29.80 -4.85 4.04
CA ILE A 323 29.09 -5.29 2.85
C ILE A 323 30.02 -5.12 1.66
N ASN A 324 30.23 -6.19 0.92
CA ASN A 324 30.83 -6.13 -0.39
C ASN A 324 29.73 -6.12 -1.45
N ASN A 325 29.79 -5.13 -2.32
CA ASN A 325 28.88 -4.94 -3.42
C ASN A 325 29.63 -5.25 -4.72
N PRO A 326 29.34 -6.37 -5.39
CA PRO A 326 29.84 -6.62 -6.73
C PRO A 326 29.56 -5.40 -7.64
N GLU A 327 30.55 -5.00 -8.45
CA GLU A 327 30.40 -3.86 -9.36
C GLU A 327 29.10 -3.97 -10.18
N ASP A 328 28.47 -2.82 -10.44
CA ASP A 328 27.18 -2.67 -11.11
C ASP A 328 25.92 -3.14 -10.37
N THR A 329 26.03 -3.77 -9.21
CA THR A 329 24.83 -4.15 -8.42
C THR A 329 24.26 -2.94 -7.64
N PRO A 330 22.94 -2.68 -7.69
CA PRO A 330 22.32 -1.62 -6.91
C PRO A 330 22.36 -1.89 -5.40
N LEU A 331 23.07 -1.04 -4.64
CA LEU A 331 23.28 -1.18 -3.19
C LEU A 331 22.65 -0.01 -2.43
N GLU A 332 21.47 -0.24 -1.89
CA GLU A 332 20.94 0.53 -0.77
C GLU A 332 20.56 -0.45 0.33
N THR A 333 20.92 -0.10 1.56
CA THR A 333 20.62 -0.89 2.75
C THR A 333 19.99 -0.03 3.83
N ALA A 334 19.34 -0.70 4.78
CA ALA A 334 18.90 -0.11 6.03
C ALA A 334 19.04 -1.17 7.13
N VAL A 335 19.14 -0.73 8.38
CA VAL A 335 19.31 -1.61 9.53
C VAL A 335 18.38 -1.17 10.65
N LYS A 336 17.59 -2.11 11.15
CA LYS A 336 16.83 -1.96 12.39
C LYS A 336 17.32 -2.98 13.42
N LEU A 337 17.31 -2.59 14.67
CA LEU A 337 17.60 -3.41 15.84
C LEU A 337 16.34 -3.50 16.68
N ILE A 338 16.08 -4.68 17.24
CA ILE A 338 14.99 -4.95 18.15
C ILE A 338 15.63 -5.43 19.45
N ASP A 339 15.34 -4.73 20.55
CA ASP A 339 15.60 -5.23 21.89
C ASP A 339 14.41 -6.12 22.28
N GLU A 340 14.60 -7.44 22.24
CA GLU A 340 13.53 -8.41 22.51
C GLU A 340 13.14 -8.40 23.99
N ASP A 341 14.06 -8.03 24.88
CA ASP A 341 13.80 -8.00 26.32
C ASP A 341 12.91 -6.79 26.70
N ALA A 342 13.07 -5.68 25.97
CA ALA A 342 12.28 -4.46 26.16
C ALA A 342 11.11 -4.30 25.18
N GLU A 343 11.03 -5.16 24.15
CA GLU A 343 10.11 -5.07 23.02
C GLU A 343 10.21 -3.73 22.24
N GLU A 344 11.42 -3.14 22.20
CA GLU A 344 11.67 -1.85 21.56
C GLU A 344 12.40 -1.99 20.22
N LEU A 345 12.01 -1.16 19.23
CA LEU A 345 12.64 -1.11 17.91
C LEU A 345 13.44 0.18 17.74
N PHE A 346 14.69 0.03 17.33
CA PHE A 346 15.62 1.11 17.01
C PHE A 346 15.96 1.10 15.52
N GLN A 347 15.78 2.24 14.84
CA GLN A 347 16.28 2.42 13.49
C GLN A 347 17.74 2.88 13.54
N LEU A 348 18.68 1.96 13.28
CA LEU A 348 20.12 2.26 13.34
C LEU A 348 20.59 3.05 12.11
N SER A 349 20.00 2.77 10.94
CA SER A 349 20.27 3.52 9.72
C SER A 349 19.01 3.73 8.86
N GLY A 350 18.95 4.88 8.18
CA GLY A 350 18.05 5.11 7.06
C GLY A 350 18.51 4.38 5.80
N GLN A 351 17.84 4.64 4.68
CA GLN A 351 18.28 4.13 3.37
C GLN A 351 19.64 4.74 3.00
N GLY A 352 20.60 3.92 2.60
CA GLY A 352 21.89 4.40 2.11
C GLY A 352 22.79 3.32 1.51
N SER A 353 23.79 3.77 0.75
CA SER A 353 24.71 2.90 -0.02
C SER A 353 26.06 2.67 0.67
N LYS A 354 26.12 2.77 2.00
CA LYS A 354 27.36 2.54 2.75
C LYS A 354 27.70 1.06 2.77
N THR A 355 28.93 0.73 2.42
CA THR A 355 29.49 -0.63 2.48
C THR A 355 30.05 -0.98 3.87
N HIS A 356 30.26 0.01 4.73
CA HIS A 356 30.69 -0.19 6.11
C HIS A 356 29.77 0.58 7.05
N LEU A 357 29.09 -0.16 7.92
CA LEU A 357 28.16 0.35 8.91
C LEU A 357 28.72 0.01 10.29
N CYS A 358 28.82 1.01 11.16
CA CYS A 358 29.34 0.85 12.52
C CYS A 358 28.47 1.66 13.48
N PHE A 359 27.89 0.99 14.47
CA PHE A 359 26.95 1.59 15.42
C PHE A 359 27.42 1.33 16.85
N ASP A 360 27.51 2.40 17.64
CA ASP A 360 27.70 2.30 19.08
C ASP A 360 26.33 2.20 19.75
N LEU A 361 25.97 1.01 20.22
CA LEU A 361 24.63 0.71 20.71
C LEU A 361 24.31 1.41 22.04
N ARG A 362 25.33 1.85 22.78
CA ARG A 362 25.15 2.64 24.02
C ARG A 362 24.49 3.99 23.74
N LYS A 363 24.66 4.54 22.54
CA LYS A 363 24.01 5.79 22.12
C LYS A 363 22.48 5.66 22.00
N TYR A 364 21.98 4.44 21.97
CA TYR A 364 20.56 4.12 21.98
C TYR A 364 20.07 3.72 23.38
N GLY A 365 20.90 3.91 24.42
CA GLY A 365 20.56 3.55 25.81
C GLY A 365 20.69 2.06 26.12
N LEU A 366 21.28 1.27 25.23
CA LEU A 366 21.43 -0.17 25.40
C LEU A 366 22.72 -0.50 26.17
N SER A 367 22.62 -1.39 27.15
CA SER A 367 23.72 -1.86 28.00
C SER A 367 23.42 -3.23 28.60
N GLY A 368 24.42 -3.87 29.21
CA GLY A 368 24.30 -5.16 29.85
C GLY A 368 24.07 -6.31 28.86
N LYS A 369 23.66 -7.46 29.41
CA LYS A 369 23.28 -8.63 28.61
C LYS A 369 21.89 -8.43 28.02
N LYS A 370 21.78 -8.60 26.71
CA LYS A 370 20.55 -8.39 25.94
C LYS A 370 20.28 -9.52 24.97
N THR A 371 19.00 -9.77 24.74
CA THR A 371 18.50 -10.56 23.60
C THR A 371 18.10 -9.60 22.49
N LEU A 372 18.85 -9.60 21.38
CA LEU A 372 18.63 -8.67 20.28
C LEU A 372 18.20 -9.40 19.01
N SER A 373 17.43 -8.74 18.16
CA SER A 373 17.21 -9.17 16.78
C SER A 373 17.55 -8.04 15.81
N LEU A 374 18.13 -8.37 14.66
CA LEU A 374 18.47 -7.41 13.61
C LEU A 374 17.60 -7.67 12.38
N ARG A 375 17.07 -6.59 11.79
CA ARG A 375 16.56 -6.60 10.41
C ARG A 375 17.53 -5.87 9.52
N PHE A 376 18.19 -6.61 8.64
CA PHE A 376 19.10 -6.08 7.64
C PHE A 376 18.40 -6.05 6.28
N TYR A 377 18.11 -4.85 5.79
CA TYR A 377 17.37 -4.63 4.55
C TYR A 377 18.35 -4.50 3.39
N TYR A 378 18.17 -5.32 2.37
CA TYR A 378 18.80 -5.13 1.07
C TYR A 378 17.74 -4.54 0.13
N LEU A 379 17.73 -3.21 0.00
CA LEU A 379 16.66 -2.47 -0.68
C LEU A 379 16.75 -2.56 -2.20
N GLY A 380 17.93 -2.87 -2.74
CA GLY A 380 18.13 -3.12 -4.16
C GLY A 380 17.90 -1.89 -5.03
N ILE A 381 18.27 -0.71 -4.54
CA ILE A 381 18.14 0.57 -5.24
C ILE A 381 19.53 1.21 -5.32
N ARG A 382 19.81 1.93 -6.40
CA ARG A 382 20.98 2.79 -6.53
C ARG A 382 20.56 4.11 -7.18
N TYR A 383 20.83 5.21 -6.50
CA TYR A 383 20.67 6.53 -7.08
C TYR A 383 21.64 6.73 -8.24
N VAL A 384 21.09 7.15 -9.40
CA VAL A 384 21.86 7.54 -10.58
C VAL A 384 21.71 9.05 -10.76
N PRO A 385 22.79 9.84 -10.54
CA PRO A 385 22.73 11.28 -10.68
C PRO A 385 22.43 11.67 -12.14
N PRO A 386 21.73 12.80 -12.36
CA PRO A 386 21.37 13.25 -13.70
C PRO A 386 22.63 13.55 -14.53
N LYS A 387 22.59 13.16 -15.81
CA LYS A 387 23.58 13.55 -16.83
C LYS A 387 22.87 14.20 -18.02
N ASN A 388 23.46 15.24 -18.61
CA ASN A 388 23.06 15.83 -19.90
C ASN A 388 21.54 16.08 -20.07
N ASN A 389 20.95 17.00 -19.29
CA ASN A 389 19.52 17.38 -19.35
C ASN A 389 18.51 16.26 -19.04
N GLN A 390 18.95 15.10 -18.55
CA GLN A 390 18.06 14.05 -18.04
C GLN A 390 17.77 14.28 -16.55
N THR A 391 16.59 13.85 -16.09
CA THR A 391 16.26 13.80 -14.66
C THR A 391 17.07 12.72 -13.95
N TYR A 392 17.19 12.80 -12.63
CA TYR A 392 17.75 11.69 -11.84
C TYR A 392 16.95 10.41 -12.09
N THR A 393 17.63 9.26 -12.02
CA THR A 393 17.00 7.94 -12.13
C THR A 393 17.45 7.05 -10.98
N TYR A 394 16.78 5.92 -10.82
CA TYR A 394 17.18 4.89 -9.88
C TYR A 394 17.35 3.58 -10.64
N ASP A 395 18.52 2.97 -10.47
CA ASP A 395 18.71 1.59 -10.87
C ASP A 395 18.14 0.69 -9.79
N LYS A 396 17.50 -0.38 -10.23
CA LYS A 396 16.78 -1.34 -9.40
C LYS A 396 17.37 -2.71 -9.61
N THR A 397 17.48 -3.49 -8.54
CA THR A 397 17.98 -4.87 -8.64
C THR A 397 17.06 -5.69 -9.51
N LYS A 398 17.71 -6.53 -10.32
CA LYS A 398 17.09 -7.58 -11.10
C LYS A 398 17.20 -8.91 -10.36
N PRO A 399 16.37 -9.90 -10.71
CA PRO A 399 16.49 -11.24 -10.17
C PRO A 399 17.88 -11.81 -10.47
N GLY A 400 18.60 -12.24 -9.42
CA GLY A 400 19.99 -12.69 -9.48
C GLY A 400 21.01 -11.71 -8.94
N ASP A 401 20.68 -10.42 -8.85
CA ASP A 401 21.57 -9.42 -8.25
C ASP A 401 21.76 -9.72 -6.75
N TYR A 402 22.99 -9.58 -6.26
CA TYR A 402 23.35 -9.99 -4.90
C TYR A 402 24.35 -9.05 -4.25
N ILE A 403 24.33 -9.06 -2.92
CA ILE A 403 25.37 -8.46 -2.08
C ILE A 403 25.96 -9.53 -1.17
N ILE A 404 27.15 -9.26 -0.67
CA ILE A 404 27.83 -10.12 0.29
C ILE A 404 27.92 -9.34 1.60
N VAL A 405 27.37 -9.87 2.67
CA VAL A 405 27.71 -9.43 4.02
C VAL A 405 28.98 -10.18 4.39
N GLU A 406 30.11 -9.49 4.21
CA GLU A 406 31.45 -10.03 4.48
C GLU A 406 31.68 -10.22 5.98
N ARG A 407 31.05 -9.35 6.79
CA ARG A 407 31.18 -9.38 8.24
C ARG A 407 29.92 -8.81 8.89
N LEU A 408 29.45 -9.48 9.93
CA LEU A 408 28.51 -8.92 10.90
C LEU A 408 28.93 -9.40 12.29
N LEU A 409 29.35 -8.48 13.14
CA LEU A 409 29.85 -8.81 14.48
C LEU A 409 29.59 -7.70 15.48
N PHE A 410 29.72 -8.06 16.75
CA PHE A 410 29.79 -7.16 17.89
C PHE A 410 31.21 -7.15 18.42
N ARG A 411 31.79 -5.97 18.65
CA ARG A 411 33.17 -5.82 19.15
C ARG A 411 33.26 -4.82 20.29
N GLN A 412 34.40 -4.85 20.97
CA GLN A 412 34.77 -3.83 21.94
C GLN A 412 34.84 -2.45 21.27
N ALA A 413 34.59 -1.41 22.05
CA ALA A 413 34.94 -0.05 21.64
C ALA A 413 36.46 0.10 21.67
N GLU A 414 37.04 0.72 20.64
CA GLU A 414 38.46 1.10 20.67
C GLU A 414 38.67 2.09 21.82
N GLU A 415 39.58 1.77 22.75
CA GLU A 415 40.06 2.72 23.75
C GLU A 415 40.73 3.88 22.99
N LYS A 416 40.19 5.10 23.16
CA LYS A 416 40.77 6.32 22.59
C LYS A 416 41.70 7.01 23.57
#